data_AF-A0A2N9I7X9-F1
#
_entry.id   AF-A0A2N9I7X9-F1
#
_cell.length_a   1.000
_cell.length_b   1.000
_cell.length_c   1.000
_cell.angle_alpha   90.00
_cell.angle_beta   90.00
_cell.angle_gamma   90.00
#
_symmetry.space_group_name_H-M   'P 1'
#
loop_
_entity.id
_entity.type
_entity.pdbx_description
1 polymer ?
#
loop_
_entity_poly.entity_id
_entity_poly.type
_entity_poly.pdbx_seq_one_letter_code
_entity_poly.pdbx_strand_id
1 'polypeptide(L)'
;MPEVWRPYFLSPNGPVSVTDSVMLNGVTATAVAAGLCTPEDAKVLAGRTDPQIINDSLALTIQCAATVSNMGRRLHVRNLEVKTLRSQVTILQRLLKESKKKEQGKTTDKLQKQYEKLLAEVKELTSRSIPK
;
A
#
# COMPACT_ATOMS: atom_id res chain seq x y z
N MET A 1 28.27 -14.32 -28.52
CA MET A 1 27.28 -14.23 -27.41
C MET A 1 25.91 -14.10 -28.04
N PRO A 2 24.85 -14.76 -27.52
CA PRO A 2 23.51 -14.54 -28.02
C PRO A 2 23.06 -13.10 -27.67
N GLU A 3 22.38 -12.43 -28.60
CA GLU A 3 21.74 -11.14 -28.35
C GLU A 3 20.67 -11.33 -27.27
N VAL A 4 20.92 -10.79 -26.08
CA VAL A 4 19.93 -10.76 -25.00
C VAL A 4 18.97 -9.63 -25.31
N TRP A 5 17.77 -9.97 -25.75
CA TRP A 5 16.70 -9.01 -25.95
C TRP A 5 16.36 -8.33 -24.62
N ARG A 6 16.38 -6.98 -24.62
CA ARG A 6 16.00 -6.16 -23.46
C ARG A 6 14.87 -5.23 -23.89
N PRO A 7 13.67 -5.38 -23.32
CA PRO A 7 12.54 -4.54 -23.68
C PRO A 7 12.82 -3.10 -23.28
N TYR A 8 12.79 -2.22 -24.27
CA TYR A 8 12.77 -0.76 -24.12
C TYR A 8 11.56 -0.24 -24.90
N PHE A 9 10.69 0.49 -24.22
CA PHE A 9 9.43 0.94 -24.78
C PHE A 9 9.56 2.40 -25.22
N LEU A 10 9.71 2.63 -26.52
CA LEU A 10 9.77 3.96 -27.11
C LEU A 10 8.44 4.28 -27.81
N SER A 11 7.85 5.40 -27.43
CA SER A 11 6.65 5.98 -28.04
C SER A 11 7.06 7.20 -28.90
N PRO A 12 6.23 7.64 -29.87
CA PRO A 12 6.42 8.92 -30.56
C PRO A 12 6.58 10.13 -29.62
N ASN A 13 6.06 10.02 -28.39
CA ASN A 13 6.17 11.07 -27.36
C ASN A 13 7.41 10.95 -26.47
N GLY A 14 8.28 9.96 -26.72
CA GLY A 14 9.47 9.66 -25.91
C GLY A 14 9.42 8.30 -25.22
N PRO A 15 10.38 7.99 -24.34
CA PRO A 15 10.40 6.74 -23.57
C PRO A 15 9.15 6.60 -22.69
N VAL A 16 8.58 5.41 -22.66
CA VAL A 16 7.46 5.10 -21.77
C VAL A 16 7.97 5.06 -20.32
N SER A 17 7.30 5.81 -19.46
CA SER A 17 7.60 5.95 -18.04
C SER A 17 6.60 5.18 -17.18
N VAL A 18 6.92 5.03 -15.89
CA VAL A 18 6.03 4.37 -14.91
C VAL A 18 4.72 5.13 -14.65
N THR A 19 4.64 6.39 -15.06
CA THR A 19 3.41 7.20 -14.96
C THR A 19 2.49 7.05 -16.16
N ASP A 20 2.95 6.45 -17.25
CA ASP A 20 2.15 6.27 -18.46
C ASP A 20 1.16 5.11 -18.31
N SER A 21 -0.09 5.35 -18.71
CA SER A 21 -1.15 4.34 -18.61
C SER A 21 -1.31 3.59 -19.93
N VAL A 22 -0.92 2.31 -19.94
CA VAL A 22 -1.19 1.36 -21.04
C VAL A 22 -2.69 1.18 -21.29
N MET A 23 -3.53 1.31 -20.26
CA MET A 23 -4.98 1.08 -20.41
C MET A 23 -5.74 2.30 -20.93
N LEU A 24 -5.21 3.51 -20.75
CA LEU A 24 -5.89 4.76 -21.10
C LEU A 24 -5.28 5.48 -22.31
N ASN A 25 -4.08 5.10 -22.74
CA ASN A 25 -3.39 5.70 -23.86
C ASN A 25 -3.05 4.63 -24.90
N GLY A 26 -3.75 4.66 -26.03
CA GLY A 26 -3.54 3.72 -27.14
C GLY A 26 -2.13 3.81 -27.75
N VAL A 27 -1.49 4.98 -27.71
CA VAL A 27 -0.10 5.17 -28.18
C VAL A 27 0.88 4.45 -27.25
N THR A 28 0.70 4.61 -25.93
CA THR A 28 1.49 3.87 -24.93
C THR A 28 1.25 2.36 -25.03
N ALA A 29 0.00 1.93 -25.21
CA ALA A 29 -0.34 0.52 -25.36
C ALA A 29 0.36 -0.10 -26.59
N THR A 30 0.35 0.62 -27.70
CA THR A 30 1.00 0.19 -28.95
C THR A 30 2.52 0.12 -28.79
N ALA A 31 3.13 1.13 -28.16
CA ALA A 31 4.58 1.15 -27.89
C ALA A 31 5.01 0.00 -26.96
N VAL A 32 4.21 -0.30 -25.93
CA VAL A 32 4.48 -1.42 -25.01
C VAL A 32 4.30 -2.76 -25.73
N ALA A 33 3.24 -2.94 -26.49
CA ALA A 33 3.02 -4.15 -27.27
C ALA A 33 4.16 -4.40 -28.28
N ALA A 34 4.58 -3.37 -29.01
CA ALA A 34 5.69 -3.46 -29.95
C ALA A 34 7.02 -3.82 -29.27
N GLY A 35 7.28 -3.25 -28.09
CA GLY A 35 8.47 -3.59 -27.30
C GLY A 35 8.36 -4.90 -26.53
N LEU A 36 7.29 -5.67 -26.65
CA LEU A 36 7.15 -7.03 -26.12
C LEU A 36 7.34 -8.11 -27.18
N CYS A 37 7.18 -7.79 -28.46
CA CYS A 37 7.40 -8.71 -29.56
C CYS A 37 8.91 -8.94 -29.77
N THR A 38 9.33 -10.20 -29.80
CA THR A 38 10.67 -10.55 -30.25
C THR A 38 10.79 -10.40 -31.78
N PRO A 39 12.01 -10.29 -32.33
CA PRO A 39 12.21 -10.30 -33.77
C PRO A 39 11.61 -11.53 -34.47
N GLU A 40 11.64 -12.69 -33.82
CA GLU A 40 11.02 -13.93 -34.28
C GLU A 40 9.48 -13.82 -34.30
N ASP A 41 8.89 -13.24 -33.25
CA ASP A 41 7.44 -12.99 -33.21
C ASP A 41 7.01 -12.06 -34.35
N ALA A 42 7.76 -10.99 -34.61
CA ALA A 42 7.47 -10.04 -35.68
C ALA A 42 7.54 -10.71 -37.07
N LYS A 43 8.53 -11.58 -37.31
CA LYS A 43 8.62 -12.36 -38.56
C LYS A 43 7.45 -13.33 -38.70
N VAL A 44 7.06 -13.99 -37.61
CA VAL A 44 5.88 -14.86 -37.60
C VAL A 44 4.64 -14.04 -37.92
N LEU A 45 4.42 -12.90 -37.28
CA LEU A 45 3.23 -12.06 -37.48
C LEU A 45 3.17 -11.45 -38.89
N ALA A 46 4.29 -10.99 -39.45
CA ALA A 46 4.34 -10.32 -40.75
C ALA A 46 4.00 -11.23 -41.95
N GLY A 47 4.18 -12.55 -41.82
CA GLY A 47 3.92 -13.53 -42.87
C GLY A 47 2.58 -14.26 -42.75
N ARG A 48 1.78 -14.00 -41.72
CA ARG A 48 0.57 -14.79 -41.44
C ARG A 48 -0.65 -14.18 -42.14
N THR A 49 -1.03 -14.78 -43.26
CA THR A 49 -2.35 -14.61 -43.90
C THR A 49 -3.37 -15.65 -43.43
N ASP A 50 -2.93 -16.59 -42.57
CA ASP A 50 -3.74 -17.68 -42.06
C ASP A 50 -4.77 -17.19 -41.03
N PRO A 51 -6.08 -17.38 -41.28
CA PRO A 51 -7.13 -16.87 -40.39
C PRO A 51 -7.11 -17.48 -38.98
N GLN A 52 -6.64 -18.71 -38.81
CA GLN A 52 -6.64 -19.38 -37.51
C GLN A 52 -5.62 -18.73 -36.58
N ILE A 53 -4.45 -18.41 -37.09
CA ILE A 53 -3.39 -17.77 -36.29
C ILE A 53 -3.79 -16.34 -35.89
N ILE A 54 -4.46 -15.62 -36.80
CA ILE A 54 -5.00 -14.29 -36.50
C ILE A 54 -6.02 -14.40 -35.35
N ASN A 55 -6.95 -15.37 -35.43
CA ASN A 55 -7.94 -15.61 -34.39
C ASN A 55 -7.31 -16.00 -33.04
N ASP A 56 -6.30 -16.88 -33.04
CA ASP A 56 -5.61 -17.29 -31.81
C ASP A 56 -4.85 -16.10 -31.17
N SER A 57 -4.22 -15.25 -31.99
CA SER A 57 -3.52 -14.05 -31.50
C SER A 57 -4.50 -13.01 -30.91
N LEU A 58 -5.69 -12.87 -31.50
CA LEU A 58 -6.74 -12.01 -31.00
C LEU A 58 -7.33 -12.57 -29.69
N ALA A 59 -7.57 -13.88 -29.62
CA ALA A 59 -8.02 -14.55 -28.41
C ALA A 59 -7.02 -14.35 -27.26
N LEU A 60 -5.73 -14.53 -27.53
CA LEU A 60 -4.67 -14.26 -26.56
C LEU A 60 -4.67 -12.79 -26.11
N THR A 61 -4.82 -11.84 -27.04
CA THR A 61 -4.90 -10.41 -26.72
C THR A 61 -6.09 -10.09 -25.80
N ILE A 62 -7.27 -10.67 -26.09
CA ILE A 62 -8.47 -10.50 -25.26
C ILE A 62 -8.25 -11.12 -23.86
N GLN A 63 -7.67 -12.32 -23.78
CA GLN A 63 -7.37 -12.98 -22.50
C GLN A 63 -6.35 -12.19 -21.67
N CYS A 64 -5.30 -11.66 -22.29
CA CYS A 64 -4.33 -10.78 -21.66
C CYS A 64 -5.01 -9.51 -21.12
N ALA A 65 -5.82 -8.83 -21.93
CA ALA A 65 -6.56 -7.63 -21.51
C ALA A 65 -7.52 -7.93 -20.34
N ALA A 66 -8.23 -9.05 -20.39
CA ALA A 66 -9.12 -9.48 -19.32
C ALA A 66 -8.36 -9.80 -18.01
N THR A 67 -7.20 -10.45 -18.12
CA THR A 67 -6.36 -10.79 -16.96
C THR A 67 -5.80 -9.53 -16.29
N VAL A 68 -5.25 -8.60 -17.07
CA VAL A 68 -4.75 -7.32 -16.56
C VAL A 68 -5.88 -6.49 -15.94
N SER A 69 -7.04 -6.43 -16.58
CA SER A 69 -8.23 -5.74 -16.05
C SER A 69 -8.70 -6.35 -14.73
N ASN A 70 -8.71 -7.68 -14.60
CA ASN A 70 -9.06 -8.36 -13.36
C ASN A 70 -8.07 -8.03 -12.22
N MET A 71 -6.76 -8.06 -12.51
CA MET A 71 -5.73 -7.65 -11.55
C MET A 71 -5.91 -6.19 -11.12
N GLY A 72 -6.16 -5.29 -12.06
CA GLY A 72 -6.44 -3.88 -11.77
C GLY A 72 -7.64 -3.68 -10.85
N ARG A 73 -8.74 -4.40 -11.10
CA ARG A 73 -9.94 -4.35 -10.25
C ARG A 73 -9.65 -4.86 -8.82
N ARG A 74 -8.95 -5.99 -8.70
CA ARG A 74 -8.55 -6.55 -7.39
C ARG A 74 -7.64 -5.60 -6.63
N LEU A 75 -6.66 -5.00 -7.31
CA LEU A 75 -5.77 -4.01 -6.71
C LEU A 75 -6.52 -2.76 -6.23
N HIS A 76 -7.50 -2.29 -7.01
CA HIS A 76 -8.34 -1.16 -6.64
C HIS A 76 -9.14 -1.44 -5.35
N VAL A 77 -9.80 -2.60 -5.27
CA VAL A 77 -10.54 -3.02 -4.06
C VAL A 77 -9.60 -3.12 -2.86
N ARG A 78 -8.43 -3.76 -3.01
CA ARG A 78 -7.42 -3.87 -1.95
C ARG A 78 -6.93 -2.50 -1.48
N ASN A 79 -6.77 -1.53 -2.39
CA ASN A 79 -6.38 -0.17 -2.04
C ASN A 79 -7.43 0.55 -1.18
N LEU A 80 -8.73 0.36 -1.45
CA LEU A 80 -9.81 0.90 -0.62
C LEU A 80 -9.82 0.28 0.78
N GLU A 81 -9.68 -1.04 0.86
CA GLU A 81 -9.59 -1.75 2.15
C GLU A 81 -8.38 -1.27 2.97
N VAL A 82 -7.22 -1.08 2.34
CA VAL A 82 -6.02 -0.53 3.00
C VAL A 82 -6.26 0.90 3.51
N LYS A 83 -6.95 1.75 2.74
CA LYS A 83 -7.34 3.10 3.20
C LYS A 83 -8.24 3.04 4.44
N THR A 84 -9.24 2.16 4.44
CA THR A 84 -10.13 1.96 5.58
C THR A 84 -9.38 1.45 6.81
N LEU A 85 -8.54 0.43 6.66
CA LEU A 85 -7.71 -0.10 7.75
C LEU A 85 -6.77 0.96 8.31
N ARG A 86 -6.15 1.79 7.46
CA ARG A 86 -5.28 2.89 7.90
C ARG A 86 -6.04 3.89 8.77
N SER A 87 -7.29 4.21 8.41
CA SER A 87 -8.16 5.06 9.24
C SER A 87 -8.46 4.44 10.60
N GLN A 88 -8.85 3.15 10.62
CA GLN A 88 -9.13 2.42 11.86
C GLN A 88 -7.91 2.34 12.78
N VAL A 89 -6.73 2.01 12.25
CA VAL A 89 -5.48 1.98 13.00
C VAL A 89 -5.20 3.35 13.63
N THR A 90 -5.43 4.43 12.90
CA THR A 90 -5.23 5.80 13.41
C THR A 90 -6.20 6.12 14.57
N ILE A 91 -7.43 5.63 14.54
CA ILE A 91 -8.40 5.78 15.64
C ILE A 91 -7.95 4.95 16.84
N LEU A 92 -7.61 3.68 16.64
CA LEU A 92 -7.15 2.79 17.71
C LEU A 92 -5.89 3.31 18.41
N GLN A 93 -4.93 3.85 17.66
CA GLN A 93 -3.73 4.48 18.22
C GLN A 93 -4.06 5.67 19.13
N ARG A 94 -5.05 6.49 18.76
CA ARG A 94 -5.52 7.61 19.60
C ARG A 94 -6.17 7.12 20.88
N LEU A 95 -7.09 6.15 20.78
CA LEU A 95 -7.76 5.57 21.94
C LEU A 95 -6.78 4.92 22.91
N LEU A 96 -5.78 4.18 22.39
CA LEU A 96 -4.72 3.57 23.21
C LEU A 96 -3.87 4.62 23.94
N LYS A 97 -3.56 5.75 23.28
CA LYS A 97 -2.82 6.84 23.92
C LYS A 97 -3.64 7.49 25.04
N GLU A 98 -4.93 7.66 24.83
CA GLU A 98 -5.84 8.25 25.82
C GLU A 98 -6.09 7.33 27.02
N SER A 99 -6.27 6.02 26.79
CA SER A 99 -6.45 5.05 27.87
C SER A 99 -5.21 4.99 28.77
N LYS A 100 -4.00 4.94 28.19
CA LYS A 100 -2.74 4.98 28.94
C LYS A 100 -2.61 6.23 29.80
N LYS A 101 -2.98 7.41 29.28
CA LYS A 101 -2.97 8.66 30.05
C LYS A 101 -3.95 8.63 31.21
N LYS A 102 -5.17 8.14 30.98
CA LYS A 102 -6.21 8.02 32.02
C LYS A 102 -5.80 7.06 33.13
N GLU A 103 -5.19 5.94 32.78
CA GLU A 103 -4.72 4.93 33.74
C GLU A 103 -3.54 5.43 34.59
N GLN A 104 -2.57 6.13 33.96
CA GLN A 104 -1.52 6.81 34.68
C GLN A 104 -2.09 7.84 35.65
N GLY A 105 -2.98 8.75 35.19
CA GLY A 105 -3.58 9.78 36.05
C GLY A 105 -4.26 9.21 37.30
N LYS A 106 -5.06 8.15 37.14
CA LYS A 106 -5.69 7.45 38.29
C LYS A 106 -4.66 6.91 39.30
N THR A 107 -3.55 6.38 38.81
CA THR A 107 -2.48 5.85 39.66
C THR A 107 -1.79 6.97 40.42
N THR A 108 -1.49 8.09 39.74
CA THR A 108 -0.90 9.27 40.36
C THR A 108 -1.81 9.88 41.42
N ASP A 109 -3.11 10.04 41.13
CA ASP A 109 -4.09 10.59 42.09
C ASP A 109 -4.19 9.73 43.36
N LYS A 110 -4.13 8.40 43.20
CA LYS A 110 -4.16 7.46 44.33
C LYS A 110 -2.89 7.55 45.17
N LEU A 111 -1.71 7.63 44.54
CA LEU A 111 -0.43 7.82 45.24
C LEU A 111 -0.38 9.17 45.98
N GLN A 112 -0.86 10.24 45.35
CA GLN A 112 -0.90 11.57 45.97
C GLN A 112 -1.77 11.57 47.24
N LYS A 113 -2.95 10.94 47.20
CA LYS A 113 -3.81 10.81 48.39
C LYS A 113 -3.15 10.00 49.52
N GLN A 114 -2.40 8.95 49.19
CA GLN A 114 -1.65 8.17 50.18
C GLN A 114 -0.52 8.99 50.80
N TYR A 115 0.19 9.78 49.99
CA TYR A 115 1.26 10.68 50.45
C TYR A 115 0.73 11.76 51.40
N GLU A 116 -0.36 12.44 51.06
CA GLU A 116 -0.97 13.47 51.92
C GLU A 116 -1.46 12.89 53.26
N LYS A 117 -2.04 11.68 53.24
CA LYS A 117 -2.44 10.98 54.46
C LYS A 117 -1.24 10.69 55.36
N LEU A 118 -0.17 10.15 54.80
CA LEU A 118 1.06 9.85 55.55
C LEU A 118 1.70 11.13 56.12
N LEU A 119 1.70 12.21 55.35
CA LEU A 119 2.22 13.51 55.79
C LEU A 119 1.43 14.07 56.99
N ALA A 120 0.10 13.93 56.99
CA ALA A 120 -0.75 14.33 58.10
C ALA A 120 -0.45 13.50 59.38
N GLU A 121 -0.30 12.17 59.22
CA GLU A 121 0.01 11.27 60.32
C GLU A 121 1.40 11.55 60.94
N VAL A 122 2.42 11.80 60.10
CA VAL A 122 3.75 12.22 60.56
C VAL A 122 3.67 13.52 61.36
N LYS A 123 2.91 14.51 60.90
CA LYS A 123 2.72 15.79 61.62
C LYS A 123 2.07 15.58 62.99
N GLU A 124 1.04 14.74 63.07
CA GLU A 124 0.37 14.39 64.34
C GLU A 124 1.31 13.67 65.32
N LEU A 125 2.14 12.75 64.82
CA LEU A 125 3.13 12.06 65.65
C LEU A 125 4.19 13.04 66.19
N THR A 126 4.67 13.98 65.36
CA THR A 126 5.62 15.00 65.80
C THR A 126 5.04 16.01 66.78
N SER A 127 3.72 16.30 66.74
CA SER A 127 3.08 17.19 67.71
C SER A 127 2.81 16.52 69.05
N ARG A 128 2.72 15.18 69.10
CA ARG A 128 2.54 14.40 70.33
C ARG A 128 3.84 14.10 71.09
N SER A 129 5.00 14.17 70.45
CA SER A 129 6.26 13.64 71.02
C SER A 129 7.14 14.67 71.75
N ILE A 130 6.59 15.77 72.27
CA ILE A 130 7.35 16.68 73.14
C ILE A 130 6.74 16.73 74.55
N PRO A 131 7.14 15.82 75.45
CA PRO A 131 7.15 16.12 76.87
C PRO A 131 8.40 16.94 77.21
N LYS A 132 8.22 18.08 77.88
CA LYS A 132 9.28 18.80 78.60
C LYS A 132 9.67 18.03 79.85
#